data_AF-A0A552AH96-F1
#
_entry.id   AF-A0A552AH96-F1
#
_cell.length_a   1.000
_cell.length_b   1.000
_cell.length_c   1.000
_cell.angle_alpha   90.00
_cell.angle_beta   90.00
_cell.angle_gamma   90.00
#
_symmetry.space_group_name_H-M   'P 1'
#
loop_
_entity.id
_entity.type
_entity.pdbx_description
1 polymer ?
#
loop_
_entity_poly.entity_id
_entity_poly.type
_entity_poly.pdbx_seq_one_letter_code
_entity_poly.pdbx_strand_id
1 'polypeptide(L)' 'MKEYRCTRNSLYSHECLGHDDLTVRQGYYIEAESPEAAWEEMSVRFPEETSEGFTVEEWHRFPVTVRLVESFDRGRNLNQ' A
#
# COMPACT_ATOMS: atom_id res chain seq x y z
N MET A 1 17.57 -3.40 -6.85
CA MET A 1 16.12 -3.38 -6.64
C MET A 1 15.68 -1.96 -6.37
N LYS A 2 14.48 -1.60 -6.82
CA LYS A 2 13.85 -0.30 -6.66
C LYS A 2 12.54 -0.49 -5.91
N GLU A 3 12.10 0.54 -5.19
CA GLU A 3 10.77 0.54 -4.57
C GLU A 3 9.75 1.05 -5.58
N TYR A 4 8.61 0.38 -5.67
CA TYR A 4 7.49 0.74 -6.51
C TYR A 4 6.24 0.92 -5.65
N ARG A 5 5.49 1.99 -5.89
CA ARG A 5 4.14 2.16 -5.36
C ARG A 5 3.16 1.57 -6.35
N CYS A 6 2.52 0.47 -5.96
CA CYS A 6 1.49 -0.20 -6.74
C CYS A 6 0.11 0.15 -6.21
N THR A 7 -0.79 0.62 -7.07
CA THR A 7 -2.15 1.01 -6.71
C THR A 7 -3.15 0.11 -7.43
N ARG A 8 -4.12 -0.43 -6.69
CA ARG A 8 -5.25 -1.20 -7.25
C ARG A 8 -6.11 -0.28 -8.11
N ASN A 9 -6.41 -0.68 -9.35
CA ASN A 9 -7.27 0.11 -10.23
C ASN A 9 -8.77 -0.12 -9.94
N SER A 10 -9.13 -1.26 -9.34
CA SER A 10 -10.51 -1.55 -8.90
C SER A 10 -11.09 -0.38 -8.10
N LEU A 11 -12.31 0.04 -8.41
CA LEU A 11 -12.99 1.09 -7.66
C LEU A 11 -13.14 0.71 -6.18
N TYR A 12 -12.92 1.67 -5.28
CA TYR A 12 -13.24 1.48 -3.87
C TYR A 12 -14.77 1.34 -3.72
N SER A 13 -15.22 0.40 -2.89
CA SER A 13 -16.64 0.13 -2.67
C SER A 13 -17.37 1.21 -1.88
N HIS A 14 -16.64 2.17 -1.31
CA HIS A 14 -17.16 3.25 -0.50
C HIS A 14 -16.90 4.59 -1.20
N GLU A 15 -17.86 5.51 -1.11
CA GLU A 15 -17.73 6.86 -1.64
C GLU A 15 -16.65 7.62 -0.85
N CYS A 16 -15.51 7.83 -1.51
CA CYS A 16 -14.39 8.60 -1.00
C CYS A 16 -13.67 9.24 -2.18
N LEU A 17 -12.74 10.18 -1.90
CA LEU A 17 -11.92 10.79 -2.96
C LEU A 17 -11.15 9.74 -3.78
N GLY A 18 -10.72 8.66 -3.11
CA GLY A 18 -10.06 7.52 -3.76
C GLY A 18 -10.98 6.63 -4.57
N HIS A 19 -12.28 6.92 -4.67
CA HIS A 19 -13.16 6.16 -5.56
C HIS A 19 -12.76 6.39 -7.02
N ASP A 20 -12.57 7.64 -7.43
CA ASP A 20 -12.22 7.99 -8.82
C ASP A 20 -10.76 8.45 -9.00
N ASP A 21 -10.10 8.92 -7.94
CA ASP A 21 -8.74 9.46 -8.00
C ASP A 21 -7.71 8.46 -7.47
N LEU A 22 -6.88 7.90 -8.35
CA LEU A 22 -5.82 6.96 -8.00
C LEU A 22 -4.71 7.60 -7.15
N THR A 23 -4.50 8.92 -7.25
CA THR A 23 -3.38 9.59 -6.57
C THR A 23 -3.55 9.58 -5.06
N VAL A 24 -4.80 9.65 -4.58
CA VAL A 24 -5.17 9.63 -3.16
C VAL A 24 -5.37 8.23 -2.60
N ARG A 25 -5.36 7.19 -3.44
CA ARG A 25 -5.48 5.80 -2.99
C ARG A 25 -4.26 5.36 -2.20
N GLN A 26 -4.48 4.47 -1.24
CA GLN A 26 -3.38 3.83 -0.55
C GLN A 26 -2.66 2.88 -1.51
N GLY A 27 -1.36 3.12 -1.71
CA GLY A 27 -0.50 2.26 -2.51
C GLY A 27 0.14 1.15 -1.68
N TYR A 28 0.51 0.08 -2.35
CA TYR A 28 1.34 -1.01 -1.85
C TYR A 28 2.78 -0.76 -2.30
N TYR A 29 3.71 -0.69 -1.35
CA TYR A 29 5.11 -0.47 -1.65
C TYR A 29 5.82 -1.82 -1.79
N ILE A 30 6.37 -2.08 -2.96
CA ILE A 30 6.98 -3.35 -3.36
C ILE A 30 8.42 -3.08 -3.83
N GLU A 31 9.39 -3.83 -3.31
CA GLU A 31 10.76 -3.81 -3.85
C GLU A 31 10.89 -4.83 -4.97
N ALA A 32 11.18 -4.38 -6.19
CA ALA A 32 11.30 -5.25 -7.35
C ALA A 32 12.45 -4.85 -8.28
N GLU A 33 12.77 -5.70 -9.25
CA GLU A 33 13.77 -5.42 -10.29
C GLU A 33 13.21 -4.54 -11.42
N SER A 34 11.91 -4.60 -11.66
CA SER A 34 11.22 -3.82 -12.68
C SER A 34 9.75 -3.55 -12.30
N PRO A 35 9.07 -2.62 -13.00
CA PRO A 35 7.63 -2.40 -12.81
C PRO A 35 6.79 -3.64 -13.08
N GLU A 36 7.17 -4.48 -14.06
CA GLU A 36 6.46 -5.71 -14.41
C GLU A 36 6.57 -6.75 -13.29
N ALA A 37 7.73 -6.87 -12.66
CA ALA A 37 7.91 -7.74 -11.50
C ALA A 37 7.06 -7.26 -10.30
N ALA A 38 7.01 -5.95 -10.05
CA ALA A 38 6.13 -5.38 -9.02
C ALA A 38 4.63 -5.59 -9.34
N TRP A 39 4.26 -5.54 -10.62
CA TRP A 39 2.90 -5.85 -11.07
C TRP A 39 2.56 -7.34 -10.88
N GLU A 40 3.50 -8.24 -11.18
CA GLU A 40 3.31 -9.70 -11.00
C GLU A 40 3.04 -10.04 -9.53
N GLU A 41 3.82 -9.46 -8.60
CA GLU A 41 3.55 -9.61 -7.16
C GLU A 41 2.14 -9.14 -6.77
N MET A 42 1.68 -8.02 -7.35
CA MET A 42 0.31 -7.53 -7.13
C MET A 42 -0.75 -8.49 -7.68
N SER A 43 -0.52 -9.08 -8.86
CA SER A 43 -1.44 -10.05 -9.46
C SER A 43 -1.58 -11.34 -8.64
N VAL A 44 -0.49 -11.77 -7.99
CA VAL A 44 -0.53 -12.92 -7.07
C VAL A 44 -1.31 -12.56 -5.81
N ARG A 45 -1.16 -11.33 -5.32
CA ARG A 45 -1.82 -10.84 -4.11
C ARG A 45 -3.31 -10.52 -4.29
N PHE A 46 -3.70 -10.03 -5.47
CA PHE A 46 -5.07 -9.62 -5.82
C PHE A 46 -5.52 -10.25 -7.15
N PRO A 47 -5.62 -11.58 -7.22
CA PRO A 47 -5.86 -12.29 -8.47
C PRO A 47 -7.19 -11.88 -9.14
N GLU A 48 -8.22 -11.62 -8.35
CA GLU A 48 -9.56 -11.21 -8.81
C GLU A 48 -9.57 -9.82 -9.46
N GLU A 49 -8.53 -9.02 -9.24
CA GLU A 49 -8.44 -7.64 -9.74
C GLU A 49 -7.43 -7.48 -10.87
N THR A 50 -6.77 -8.57 -11.27
CA THR A 50 -5.79 -8.60 -12.35
C THR A 50 -6.37 -8.06 -13.67
N SER A 51 -7.66 -8.29 -13.91
CA SER A 51 -8.36 -7.77 -15.10
C SER A 51 -8.54 -6.26 -15.11
N GLU A 52 -8.70 -5.63 -13.94
CA GLU A 52 -8.73 -4.18 -13.76
C GLU A 52 -7.31 -3.58 -13.80
N GLY A 53 -6.33 -4.41 -13.45
CA GLY A 53 -4.91 -4.08 -13.46
C GLY A 53 -4.45 -3.26 -12.24
N PHE A 54 -3.16 -2.94 -12.25
CA PHE A 54 -2.49 -2.20 -11.21
C PHE A 54 -1.67 -1.07 -11.84
N THR A 55 -1.78 0.12 -11.26
CA THR A 55 -0.91 1.25 -11.59
C THR A 55 0.39 1.09 -10.81
N VAL A 56 1.54 1.11 -11.50
CA VAL A 56 2.87 0.92 -10.88
C VAL A 56 3.71 2.16 -11.11
N GLU A 57 4.16 2.79 -10.04
CA GLU A 57 4.95 4.01 -10.06
C GLU A 57 6.30 3.77 -9.35
N GLU A 58 7.42 4.15 -9.95
CA GLU A 58 8.72 4.08 -9.27
C GLU A 58 8.74 5.06 -8.09
N TRP A 59 8.89 4.53 -6.88
CA TRP A 59 8.84 5.30 -5.66
C TRP A 59 10.22 5.76 -5.22
N HIS A 60 10.41 7.08 -5.25
CA HIS A 60 11.64 7.71 -4.78
C HIS A 60 11.48 8.04 -3.30
N ARG A 61 11.90 7.11 -2.43
CA ARG A 61 11.87 7.31 -0.99
C ARG A 61 12.76 8.50 -0.61
N PHE A 62 12.16 9.62 -0.19
CA PHE A 62 12.88 10.64 0.56
C PHE A 62 13.43 10.03 1.86
N PRO A 63 14.54 10.52 2.43
CA PRO A 63 15.08 9.97 3.67
C PRO A 63 14.04 10.06 4.80
N VAL A 64 13.34 8.96 5.05
CA VAL A 64 12.33 8.83 6.10
C VAL A 64 12.99 8.21 7.33
N THR A 65 12.88 8.90 8.46
CA THR A 65 13.34 8.38 9.74
C THR A 65 12.27 7.44 10.29
N VAL A 66 12.48 6.13 10.19
CA VAL A 66 11.62 5.13 10.84
C VAL A 66 11.97 5.07 12.33
N ARG A 67 10.96 5.16 13.19
CA ARG A 67 11.08 4.97 14.64
C ARG A 67 10.17 3.81 15.03
N LEU A 68 10.73 2.80 15.69
CA LEU A 68 9.94 1.78 16.36
C LEU A 68 9.19 2.47 17.51
N VAL A 69 7.86 2.37 17.52
CA VAL A 69 7.04 2.79 18.66
C VAL A 69 6.58 1.51 19.33
N GLU A 70 7.13 1.22 20.51
CA GLU A 70 6.64 0.12 21.35
C GLU A 70 5.31 0.53 21.97
N SER A 71 4.28 -0.31 21.83
CA SER A 71 2.99 -0.11 22.47
C SER A 71 3.16 -0.24 23.99
N PHE A 72 3.01 0.87 24.72
CA PHE A 72 2.99 0.84 26.18
C PHE A 72 1.61 0.36 26.65
N ASP A 73 1.49 -0.92 27.00
CA ASP A 73 0.27 -1.48 27.59
C ASP A 73 0.11 -0.96 29.02
N ARG A 74 -0.64 0.13 29.18
CA ARG A 74 -0.98 0.68 30.49
C ARG A 74 -2.21 -0.05 31.02
N GLY A 75 -1.97 -1.24 31.58
CA GLY A 75 -2.99 -2.01 32.30
C GLY A 75 -3.71 -1.12 33.34
N ARG A 76 -4.99 -0.84 33.10
CA ARG A 76 -5.85 -0.15 34.06
C ARG A 76 -6.18 -1.13 35.20
N ASN A 77 -5.51 -0.97 36.32
CA ASN A 77 -5.96 -1.56 37.58
C ASN A 77 -7.03 -0.62 38.17
N LEU A 78 -8.31 -0.88 37.86
CA LEU A 78 -9.44 -0.26 38.54
C LEU A 78 -9.80 -1.15 39.73
N ASN A 79 -9.16 -0.89 40.87
CA ASN A 79 -9.68 -1.27 42.17
C ASN A 79 -9.83 0.02 42.99
N GLN A 80 -11.06 0.54 43.04
CA GLN A 80 -11.64 1.23 44.19
C GLN A 80 -13.16 1.25 44.04
#